data_AF-A0A2A9PQ19-F1
#
_entry.id   AF-A0A2A9PQ19-F1
#
_cell.length_a   1.000
_cell.length_b   1.000
_cell.length_c   1.000
_cell.angle_alpha   90.00
_cell.angle_beta   90.00
_cell.angle_gamma   90.00
#
_symmetry.space_group_name_H-M   'P 1'
#
loop_
_entity.id
_entity.type
_entity.pdbx_description
1 polymer ?
#
loop_
_entity_poly.entity_id
_entity_poly.type
_entity_poly.pdbx_seq_one_letter_code
_entity_poly.pdbx_strand_id
1 'polypeptide(L)'
;MGSFIRATTIAPTSLAFGSSPHHHRTHFTERKPEQLKLLAMSSAPYFWSAPIGYCRWALRERPAIFWSIVIGAAGPIAMPIVPPLRRYFGDVDAPQVPVTYPVPPGPRKVLSGFDDEEPVLSVRRPSKPAAEQ
;
A
#
# COMPACT_ATOMS: atom_id res chain seq x y z
N MET A 1 4.50 29.41 -40.13
CA MET A 1 5.27 29.19 -41.37
C MET A 1 6.26 28.07 -41.08
N GLY A 2 6.19 26.88 -41.67
CA GLY A 2 5.91 26.57 -43.07
C GLY A 2 7.21 26.06 -43.68
N SER A 3 7.12 24.93 -44.40
CA SER A 3 8.16 24.33 -45.26
C SER A 3 9.19 23.42 -44.58
N PHE A 4 9.54 22.25 -45.12
CA PHE A 4 9.15 21.64 -46.39
C PHE A 4 9.48 20.15 -46.35
N ILE A 5 8.54 19.38 -46.90
CA ILE A 5 8.68 18.01 -47.38
C ILE A 5 9.84 17.95 -48.41
N ARG A 6 10.71 16.95 -48.29
CA ARG A 6 11.39 16.37 -49.47
C ARG A 6 11.29 14.86 -49.44
N ALA A 7 10.24 14.36 -50.08
CA ALA A 7 10.27 13.09 -50.77
C ALA A 7 11.34 13.18 -51.87
N THR A 8 12.29 12.26 -51.89
CA THR A 8 13.12 11.98 -53.06
C THR A 8 12.92 10.51 -53.39
N THR A 9 12.04 10.30 -54.36
CA THR A 9 11.90 9.13 -55.21
C THR A 9 13.10 9.02 -56.17
N ILE A 10 13.21 7.89 -56.88
CA ILE A 10 14.21 7.44 -57.88
C ILE A 10 15.23 6.48 -57.24
N ALA A 11 15.47 5.24 -57.67
CA ALA A 11 14.88 4.25 -58.58
C ALA A 11 15.72 2.95 -58.37
N PRO A 12 15.28 1.78 -58.85
CA PRO A 12 15.76 0.48 -58.38
C PRO A 12 17.00 0.02 -59.16
N THR A 13 18.08 -0.32 -58.45
CA THR A 13 19.20 -1.06 -59.03
C THR A 13 19.06 -2.53 -58.63
N SER A 14 18.42 -3.27 -59.54
CA SER A 14 18.51 -4.72 -59.63
C SER A 14 19.98 -5.10 -59.85
N LEU A 15 20.62 -5.65 -58.81
CA LEU A 15 21.76 -6.54 -58.97
C LEU A 15 21.28 -7.91 -58.51
N ALA A 16 21.08 -8.77 -59.50
CA ALA A 16 20.86 -10.19 -59.38
C ALA A 16 21.95 -10.80 -58.49
N PHE A 17 21.64 -10.99 -57.20
CA PHE A 17 22.39 -11.89 -56.34
C PHE A 17 21.82 -13.30 -56.55
N GLY A 18 22.72 -14.19 -56.95
CA GLY A 18 22.41 -15.51 -57.48
C GLY A 18 21.41 -16.32 -56.66
N SER A 19 20.52 -16.95 -57.42
CA SER A 19 19.91 -18.24 -57.13
C SER A 19 20.83 -19.14 -56.29
N SER A 20 20.46 -19.33 -55.03
CA SER A 20 20.78 -20.55 -54.29
C SER A 20 19.48 -21.01 -53.62
N PRO A 21 18.81 -22.06 -54.14
CA PRO A 21 17.69 -22.68 -53.46
C PRO A 21 18.27 -23.50 -52.30
N HIS A 22 18.64 -22.84 -51.20
CA HIS A 22 18.91 -23.57 -49.98
C HIS A 22 17.57 -24.11 -49.49
N HIS A 23 17.33 -25.38 -49.81
CA HIS A 23 16.25 -26.17 -49.29
C HIS A 23 16.10 -25.89 -47.79
N HIS A 24 14.93 -25.35 -47.47
CA HIS A 24 14.39 -25.24 -46.14
C HIS A 24 14.28 -26.65 -45.54
N ARG A 25 15.41 -27.15 -45.03
CA ARG A 25 15.48 -28.42 -44.32
C ARG A 25 15.06 -28.12 -42.90
N THR A 26 13.74 -28.05 -42.70
CA THR A 26 13.15 -28.33 -41.39
C THR A 26 13.55 -29.74 -41.02
N HIS A 27 14.71 -29.87 -40.42
CA HIS A 27 14.96 -30.94 -39.47
C HIS A 27 14.01 -30.68 -38.31
N PHE A 28 12.73 -31.05 -38.49
CA PHE A 28 11.86 -31.38 -37.40
C PHE A 28 12.51 -32.62 -36.78
N THR A 29 13.49 -32.37 -35.92
CA THR A 29 14.10 -33.41 -35.11
C THR A 29 12.94 -33.95 -34.29
N GLU A 30 12.49 -35.14 -34.62
CA GLU A 30 11.57 -35.93 -33.82
C GLU A 30 12.25 -36.14 -32.47
N ARG A 31 12.11 -35.16 -31.57
CA ARG A 31 12.64 -35.24 -30.22
C ARG A 31 11.82 -36.33 -29.58
N LYS A 32 12.46 -37.51 -29.41
CA LYS A 32 11.95 -38.65 -28.67
C LYS A 32 11.09 -38.14 -27.50
N PRO A 33 9.86 -38.61 -27.28
CA PRO A 33 8.94 -38.04 -26.29
C PRO A 33 9.56 -37.98 -24.88
N GLU A 34 10.50 -38.88 -24.61
CA GLU A 34 11.41 -38.87 -23.46
C GLU A 34 12.12 -37.51 -23.27
N GLN A 35 12.67 -36.93 -24.33
CA GLN A 35 13.37 -35.64 -24.32
C GLN A 35 12.43 -34.46 -24.05
N LEU A 36 11.19 -34.51 -24.54
CA LEU A 36 10.20 -33.48 -24.22
C LEU A 36 9.81 -33.52 -22.74
N LYS A 37 9.73 -34.73 -22.14
CA LYS A 37 9.52 -34.90 -20.70
C LYS A 37 10.73 -34.41 -19.88
N LEU A 38 11.95 -34.69 -20.32
CA LEU A 38 13.17 -34.23 -19.64
C LEU A 38 13.30 -32.70 -19.66
N LEU A 39 12.91 -32.05 -20.76
CA LEU A 39 12.88 -30.59 -20.86
C LEU A 39 11.73 -29.99 -20.04
N ALA A 40 10.59 -30.67 -19.97
CA ALA A 40 9.50 -30.31 -19.07
C ALA A 40 9.86 -30.51 -17.58
N MET A 41 10.72 -31.48 -17.25
CA MET A 41 11.23 -31.73 -15.88
C MET A 41 12.36 -30.77 -15.46
N SER A 42 12.97 -30.05 -16.41
CA SER A 42 13.78 -28.84 -16.12
C SER A 42 12.95 -27.56 -15.95
N SER A 43 11.62 -27.69 -15.95
CA SER A 43 10.66 -26.64 -15.59
C SER A 43 10.44 -26.64 -14.08
N ALA A 44 10.31 -25.44 -13.50
CA ALA A 44 10.09 -25.09 -12.09
C ALA A 44 9.99 -26.26 -11.08
N PRO A 45 10.86 -26.33 -10.04
CA PRO A 45 10.77 -27.38 -9.03
C PRO A 45 9.41 -27.37 -8.32
N TYR A 46 8.85 -28.53 -8.01
CA TYR A 46 7.59 -28.60 -7.28
C TYR A 46 7.75 -28.10 -5.84
N PHE A 47 6.83 -27.23 -5.40
CA PHE A 47 6.84 -26.65 -4.05
C PHE A 47 6.83 -27.71 -2.94
N TRP A 48 5.99 -28.74 -3.06
CA TRP A 48 5.82 -29.78 -2.05
C TRP A 48 6.93 -30.83 -2.02
N SER A 49 7.80 -30.87 -3.03
CA SER A 49 8.93 -31.81 -3.08
C SER A 49 10.24 -31.15 -2.63
N ALA A 50 10.40 -29.84 -2.87
CA ALA A 50 11.61 -29.10 -2.53
C ALA A 50 11.29 -27.63 -2.22
N PRO A 51 10.72 -27.30 -1.06
CA PRO A 51 10.25 -25.94 -0.77
C PRO A 51 11.37 -24.90 -0.79
N ILE A 52 12.54 -25.22 -0.22
CA ILE A 52 13.72 -24.34 -0.22
C ILE A 52 14.30 -24.19 -1.64
N GLY A 53 14.27 -25.27 -2.42
CA GLY A 53 14.66 -25.27 -3.83
C GLY A 53 13.76 -24.40 -4.69
N TYR A 54 12.44 -24.45 -4.45
CA TYR A 54 11.44 -23.60 -5.09
C TYR A 54 11.65 -22.13 -4.78
N CYS A 55 11.86 -21.75 -3.50
CA CYS A 55 12.15 -20.37 -3.14
C CYS A 55 13.40 -19.83 -3.87
N ARG A 56 14.48 -20.62 -3.94
CA ARG A 56 15.72 -20.24 -4.64
C ARG A 56 15.55 -20.11 -6.16
N TRP A 57 14.65 -20.88 -6.77
CA TRP A 57 14.28 -20.75 -8.17
C TRP A 57 13.38 -19.52 -8.40
N ALA A 58 12.33 -19.37 -7.59
CA ALA A 58 11.36 -18.27 -7.66
C ALA A 58 12.01 -16.89 -7.46
N LEU A 59 13.00 -16.80 -6.57
CA LEU A 59 13.81 -15.60 -6.35
C LEU A 59 14.52 -15.06 -7.61
N ARG A 60 14.97 -15.95 -8.51
CA ARG A 60 15.75 -15.57 -9.71
C ARG A 60 14.90 -15.50 -10.98
N GLU A 61 14.00 -16.44 -11.18
CA GLU A 61 13.20 -16.56 -12.40
C GLU A 61 11.94 -15.66 -12.37
N ARG A 62 11.37 -15.43 -11.18
CA ARG A 62 10.10 -14.70 -10.98
C ARG A 62 10.17 -13.73 -9.80
N PRO A 63 11.12 -12.78 -9.79
CA PRO A 63 11.39 -11.94 -8.61
C PRO A 63 10.17 -11.12 -8.17
N ALA A 64 9.37 -10.61 -9.11
CA ALA A 64 8.20 -9.79 -8.81
C ALA A 64 7.13 -10.55 -7.98
N ILE A 65 6.90 -11.83 -8.28
CA ILE A 65 5.91 -12.65 -7.57
C ILE A 65 6.45 -13.07 -6.20
N PHE A 66 7.73 -13.43 -6.14
CA PHE A 66 8.34 -13.83 -4.87
C PHE A 66 8.35 -12.67 -3.86
N TRP A 67 8.85 -11.50 -4.26
CA TRP A 67 8.98 -10.36 -3.35
C TRP A 67 7.64 -9.72 -2.99
N SER A 68 6.63 -9.76 -3.86
CA SER A 68 5.30 -9.24 -3.50
C SER A 68 4.66 -10.05 -2.37
N ILE A 69 4.81 -11.37 -2.39
CA ILE A 69 4.30 -12.24 -1.31
C ILE A 69 5.10 -12.03 -0.03
N VAL A 70 6.44 -11.96 -0.11
CA VAL A 70 7.28 -11.76 1.08
C VAL A 70 7.00 -10.42 1.75
N ILE A 71 6.95 -9.33 0.99
CA ILE A 71 6.69 -7.99 1.54
C ILE A 71 5.23 -7.88 1.99
N GLY A 72 4.29 -8.46 1.23
CA GLY A 72 2.87 -8.52 1.59
C GLY A 72 2.63 -9.29 2.90
N ALA A 73 3.36 -10.38 3.12
CA ALA A 73 3.29 -11.17 4.35
C ALA A 73 4.05 -10.53 5.52
N ALA A 74 5.10 -9.74 5.26
CA ALA A 74 5.89 -9.08 6.29
C ALA A 74 5.05 -8.12 7.16
N GLY A 75 4.07 -7.41 6.58
CA GLY A 75 3.19 -6.50 7.32
C GLY A 75 2.33 -7.21 8.39
N PRO A 76 1.51 -8.21 8.02
CA PRO A 76 0.75 -9.00 8.98
C PRO A 76 1.62 -9.73 10.01
N ILE A 77 2.80 -10.20 9.62
CA ILE A 77 3.75 -10.85 10.54
C ILE A 77 4.36 -9.84 11.53
N ALA A 78 4.58 -8.60 11.11
CA ALA A 78 5.11 -7.55 11.99
C ALA A 78 4.11 -7.14 13.09
N MET A 79 2.80 -7.24 12.86
CA MET A 79 1.76 -6.86 13.85
C MET A 79 1.88 -7.56 15.21
N PRO A 80 2.07 -8.89 15.29
CA PRO A 80 2.30 -9.55 16.58
C PRO A 80 3.75 -9.46 17.08
N ILE A 81 4.73 -9.22 16.21
CA ILE A 81 6.16 -9.24 16.57
C ILE A 81 6.64 -7.88 17.09
N VAL A 82 6.18 -6.78 16.48
CA VAL A 82 6.65 -5.43 16.80
C VAL A 82 6.20 -4.94 18.19
N PRO A 83 4.94 -5.12 18.64
CA PRO A 83 4.50 -4.68 19.97
C PRO A 83 5.22 -5.32 21.17
N PRO A 84 5.51 -6.63 21.22
CA PRO A 84 6.33 -7.17 22.30
C PRO A 84 7.76 -6.65 22.20
N LEU A 85 8.33 -6.58 20.99
CA LEU A 85 9.68 -6.07 20.79
C LEU A 85 9.84 -4.62 21.26
N ARG A 86 8.90 -3.72 20.95
CA ARG A 86 8.94 -2.33 21.42
C ARG A 86 8.88 -2.21 22.94
N ARG A 87 8.05 -3.05 23.58
CA ARG A 87 7.92 -3.09 25.05
C ARG A 87 9.19 -3.59 25.72
N TYR A 88 9.91 -4.54 25.11
CA TYR A 88 11.23 -4.98 25.60
C TYR A 88 12.28 -3.87 25.54
N PHE A 89 12.22 -2.99 24.54
CA PHE A 89 13.11 -1.82 24.42
C PHE A 89 12.70 -0.63 25.31
N GLY A 90 11.66 -0.80 26.14
CA GLY A 90 11.22 0.22 27.09
C GLY A 90 10.30 1.28 26.49
N ASP A 91 9.82 1.10 25.26
CA ASP A 91 8.81 1.96 24.66
C ASP A 91 7.43 1.60 25.23
N VAL A 92 6.90 2.48 26.07
CA VAL A 92 5.61 2.31 26.76
C VAL A 92 4.50 2.88 25.89
N ASP A 93 3.42 2.11 25.76
CA ASP A 93 2.25 2.50 24.98
C ASP A 93 1.71 3.85 25.48
N ALA A 94 1.49 4.79 24.56
CA ALA A 94 0.97 6.11 24.91
C ALA A 94 -0.38 5.98 25.66
N PRO A 95 -0.58 6.75 26.74
CA PRO A 95 -1.85 6.74 27.46
C PRO A 95 -2.99 7.24 26.56
N GLN A 96 -4.19 6.72 26.78
CA GLN A 96 -5.37 7.12 26.00
C GLN A 96 -5.66 8.62 26.20
N VAL A 97 -5.74 9.35 25.11
CA VAL A 97 -6.14 10.77 25.13
C VAL A 97 -7.58 10.86 25.63
N PRO A 98 -7.88 11.75 26.59
CA PRO A 98 -9.25 11.95 27.06
C PRO A 98 -10.11 12.52 25.93
N VAL A 99 -11.12 11.76 25.51
CA VAL A 99 -12.11 12.17 24.50
C VAL A 99 -13.25 13.00 25.09
N THR A 100 -13.26 13.17 26.41
CA THR A 100 -14.29 13.90 27.15
C THR A 100 -13.61 14.65 28.28
N TYR A 101 -14.21 15.78 28.66
CA TYR A 101 -13.76 16.51 29.83
C TYR A 101 -13.69 15.55 31.04
N PRO A 102 -12.55 15.45 31.73
CA PRO A 102 -12.38 14.50 32.82
C PRO A 102 -13.27 14.92 33.99
N VAL A 103 -14.41 14.27 34.14
CA VAL A 103 -15.32 14.47 35.27
C VAL A 103 -14.72 13.76 36.49
N PRO A 104 -14.39 14.47 37.58
CA PRO A 104 -13.88 13.83 38.78
C PRO A 104 -14.89 12.81 39.32
N PRO A 105 -14.48 11.56 39.61
CA PRO A 105 -15.35 10.60 40.26
C PRO A 105 -15.48 11.00 41.74
N GLY A 106 -16.56 11.68 42.10
CA GLY A 106 -16.82 12.06 43.48
C GLY A 106 -18.16 12.74 43.69
N PRO A 107 -18.70 12.71 44.92
CA PRO A 107 -19.86 13.51 45.30
C PRO A 107 -19.57 15.00 45.06
N ARG A 108 -20.59 15.76 44.64
CA ARG A 108 -20.45 17.20 44.42
C ARG A 108 -20.06 17.88 45.74
N LYS A 109 -18.94 18.61 45.72
CA LYS A 109 -18.57 19.51 46.81
C LYS A 109 -19.38 20.79 46.68
N VAL A 110 -20.03 21.23 47.75
CA VAL A 110 -20.65 22.57 47.79
C VAL A 110 -19.51 23.59 47.79
N LEU A 111 -19.42 24.39 46.73
CA LEU A 111 -18.43 25.45 46.56
C LEU A 111 -19.06 26.78 46.99
N SER A 112 -18.30 27.66 47.62
CA SER A 112 -18.72 29.02 48.00
C SER A 112 -17.74 30.04 47.44
N GLY A 113 -18.19 31.26 47.12
CA GLY A 113 -17.30 32.39 46.75
C GLY A 113 -17.37 32.87 45.29
N PHE A 114 -18.34 32.37 44.53
CA PHE A 114 -18.75 32.92 43.22
C PHE A 114 -20.27 33.12 43.14
N ASP A 115 -20.93 33.10 44.30
CA ASP A 115 -22.35 33.43 44.38
C ASP A 115 -22.51 34.89 43.97
N ASP A 116 -23.46 35.19 43.08
CA ASP A 116 -23.69 36.55 42.59
C ASP A 116 -23.95 37.45 43.81
N GLU A 117 -23.00 38.31 44.12
CA GLU A 117 -23.25 39.43 45.02
C GLU A 117 -24.23 40.29 44.25
N GLU A 118 -25.51 40.21 44.62
CA GLU A 118 -26.54 40.98 43.96
C GLU A 118 -26.00 42.39 43.74
N PRO A 119 -25.80 42.83 42.48
CA PRO A 119 -25.39 44.20 42.28
C PRO A 119 -26.52 44.99 42.91
N VAL A 120 -26.19 45.73 43.97
CA VAL A 120 -27.06 46.65 44.72
C VAL A 120 -27.46 47.79 43.78
N LEU A 121 -28.22 47.40 42.77
CA LEU A 121 -28.98 48.14 41.80
C LEU A 121 -30.34 47.45 41.84
N SER A 122 -30.93 47.45 43.03
CA SER A 122 -32.35 47.75 43.16
C SER A 122 -32.58 49.07 42.44
N VAL A 123 -32.69 48.99 41.11
CA VAL A 123 -33.41 49.95 40.29
C VAL A 123 -34.76 49.99 40.97
N ARG A 124 -34.96 50.99 41.83
CA ARG A 124 -36.28 51.35 42.33
C ARG A 124 -37.10 51.54 41.08
N ARG A 125 -37.86 50.52 40.68
CA ARG A 125 -38.87 50.72 39.64
C ARG A 125 -39.75 51.83 40.20
N PRO A 126 -39.79 53.02 39.59
CA PRO A 126 -40.67 54.06 40.08
C PRO A 126 -42.07 53.47 40.07
N SER A 127 -42.70 53.44 41.24
CA SER A 127 -44.12 53.10 41.34
C SER A 127 -44.85 54.01 40.37
N LYS A 128 -45.51 53.39 39.37
CA LYS A 128 -46.36 54.06 38.38
C LYS A 128 -47.27 55.04 39.13
N PRO A 129 -47.29 56.35 38.82
CA PRO A 129 -48.21 57.26 39.48
C PRO A 129 -49.63 56.78 39.16
N ALA A 130 -50.44 56.65 40.21
CA ALA A 130 -51.86 56.40 40.08
C ALA A 130 -52.43 57.55 39.23
N ALA A 131 -52.93 57.19 38.04
CA ALA A 131 -53.81 58.08 37.29
C ALA A 131 -55.13 58.13 38.08
N GLU A 132 -55.32 59.24 38.78
CA GLU A 132 -56.63 59.68 39.28
C GLU A 132 -57.43 60.31 38.13
N GLN A 133 -58.75 60.37 38.34
CA GLN A 133 -59.85 60.71 37.41
C GLN A 133 -59.73 62.07 36.73
#